data_AF-X0XYY4-F1
#
_entry.id   AF-X0XYY4-F1
#
_cell.length_a   1.000
_cell.length_b   1.000
_cell.length_c   1.000
_cell.angle_alpha   90.00
_cell.angle_beta   90.00
_cell.angle_gamma   90.00
#
_symmetry.space_group_name_H-M   'P 1'
#
loop_
_entity.id
_entity.type
_entity.pdbx_description
1 polymer ?
#
loop_
_entity_poly.entity_id
_entity_poly.type
_entity_poly.pdbx_seq_one_letter_code
_entity_poly.pdbx_strand_id
1 'polypeptide(L)'
;GETVNQATISTDSRFGILSKSGPDAKKMFTDKVVPISVNYPFFFKPVQDGMDRPKTELAYRVPASKFTRKKLDSNEKLQEITGLDTTIDWKNTGDNSYDGEKLKLLVHDESGKWERPTNILNNWRVTKTCLRLGSRIIGKCMMGSTSNALDKGGENFKKLYYDSNATKRNANGQTRSGLYSLFIPMEWNYEGYIDSYGFPVFEKPTKQTEGPDGSLIT
;
A
#
# COMPACT_ATOMS: atom_id res chain seq x y z
N GLY A 1 -2.45 -6.80 -1.56
CA GLY A 1 -1.85 -8.00 -0.96
C GLY A 1 -1.00 -7.63 0.22
N GLU A 2 0.18 -7.04 -0.04
CA GLU A 2 1.20 -6.81 1.00
C GLU A 2 0.74 -5.97 2.20
N THR A 3 -0.08 -4.93 1.99
CA THR A 3 -0.64 -4.13 3.10
C THR A 3 -1.45 -4.96 4.07
N VAL A 4 -2.30 -5.87 3.56
CA VAL A 4 -3.13 -6.76 4.40
C VAL A 4 -2.24 -7.78 5.09
N ASN A 5 -1.32 -8.40 4.36
CA ASN A 5 -0.36 -9.36 4.90
C ASN A 5 0.38 -8.78 6.11
N GLN A 6 1.05 -7.64 5.96
CA GLN A 6 1.77 -7.01 7.07
C GLN A 6 0.85 -6.57 8.21
N ALA A 7 -0.35 -6.07 7.90
CA ALA A 7 -1.28 -5.60 8.92
C ALA A 7 -1.83 -6.74 9.79
N THR A 8 -2.05 -7.93 9.22
CA THR A 8 -2.55 -9.10 9.96
C THR A 8 -1.52 -9.78 10.86
N ILE A 9 -0.23 -9.43 10.72
CA ILE A 9 0.88 -9.96 11.55
C ILE A 9 1.56 -8.87 12.41
N SER A 10 1.03 -7.65 12.41
CA SER A 10 1.61 -6.53 13.15
C SER A 10 0.69 -6.11 14.29
N THR A 11 1.28 -5.78 15.43
CA THR A 11 0.59 -5.17 16.58
C THR A 11 0.87 -3.67 16.64
N ASP A 12 -0.10 -2.86 17.09
CA ASP A 12 -0.02 -1.40 17.27
C ASP A 12 0.62 -0.70 16.07
N SER A 13 0.06 -0.94 14.88
CA SER A 13 0.65 -0.50 13.62
C SER A 13 -0.39 0.18 12.72
N ARG A 14 0.02 1.20 11.97
CA ARG A 14 -0.85 1.91 11.03
C ARG A 14 -0.35 1.77 9.60
N PHE A 15 -1.28 1.57 8.69
CA PHE A 15 -1.03 1.36 7.26
C PHE A 15 -1.85 2.36 6.47
N GLY A 16 -1.19 3.22 5.69
CA GLY A 16 -1.84 4.29 4.95
C GLY A 16 -1.88 4.04 3.44
N ILE A 17 -2.89 4.57 2.77
CA ILE A 17 -3.06 4.48 1.31
C ILE A 17 -3.34 5.88 0.76
N LEU A 18 -2.55 6.26 -0.26
CA LEU A 18 -2.76 7.42 -1.11
C LEU A 18 -2.75 6.98 -2.57
N SER A 19 -3.51 7.68 -3.41
CA SER A 19 -3.49 7.49 -4.87
C SER A 19 -3.44 8.86 -5.57
N LYS A 20 -3.58 8.91 -6.91
CA LYS A 20 -3.69 10.17 -7.66
C LYS A 20 -4.86 11.05 -7.21
N SER A 21 -5.91 10.43 -6.68
CA SER A 21 -7.06 11.12 -6.10
C SER A 21 -7.58 10.37 -4.86
N GLY A 22 -8.36 11.07 -4.03
CA GLY A 22 -9.07 10.46 -2.90
C GLY A 22 -10.05 9.35 -3.31
N PRO A 23 -10.91 9.56 -4.32
CA PRO A 23 -11.77 8.50 -4.85
C PRO A 23 -11.02 7.26 -5.32
N ASP A 24 -9.86 7.42 -5.96
CA ASP A 24 -9.04 6.27 -6.38
C ASP A 24 -8.44 5.53 -5.18
N ALA A 25 -7.95 6.25 -4.17
CA ALA A 25 -7.47 5.66 -2.93
C ALA A 25 -8.58 4.90 -2.19
N LYS A 26 -9.78 5.48 -2.13
CA LYS A 26 -10.98 4.83 -1.60
C LYS A 26 -11.30 3.56 -2.37
N LYS A 27 -11.30 3.61 -3.70
CA LYS A 27 -11.60 2.47 -4.56
C LYS A 27 -10.58 1.35 -4.35
N MET A 28 -9.29 1.68 -4.28
CA MET A 28 -8.25 0.71 -3.93
C MET A 28 -8.51 0.06 -2.57
N PHE A 29 -8.90 0.85 -1.58
CA PHE A 29 -9.25 0.34 -0.25
C PHE A 29 -10.49 -0.57 -0.27
N THR A 30 -11.61 -0.12 -0.83
CA THR A 30 -12.89 -0.85 -0.82
C THR A 30 -12.91 -2.05 -1.73
N ASP A 31 -12.27 -1.97 -2.90
CA ASP A 31 -12.42 -2.99 -3.95
C ASP A 31 -11.28 -4.02 -3.90
N LYS A 32 -10.15 -3.69 -3.25
CA LYS A 32 -8.99 -4.59 -3.16
C LYS A 32 -8.64 -4.93 -1.72
N VAL A 33 -8.35 -3.93 -0.89
CA VAL A 33 -7.84 -4.17 0.48
C VAL A 33 -8.87 -4.89 1.36
N VAL A 34 -10.10 -4.38 1.41
CA VAL A 34 -11.18 -4.98 2.21
C VAL A 34 -11.50 -6.41 1.75
N PRO A 35 -11.75 -6.70 0.45
CA PRO A 35 -11.99 -8.07 -0.01
C PRO A 35 -10.85 -9.04 0.28
N ILE A 36 -9.59 -8.62 0.13
CA ILE A 36 -8.43 -9.47 0.45
C ILE A 36 -8.44 -9.86 1.93
N SER A 37 -8.68 -8.90 2.83
CA SER A 37 -8.75 -9.16 4.28
C SER A 37 -9.94 -10.05 4.66
N VAL A 38 -11.11 -9.82 4.04
CA VAL A 38 -12.32 -10.60 4.33
C VAL A 38 -12.16 -12.06 3.93
N ASN A 39 -11.47 -12.33 2.82
CA ASN A 39 -11.27 -13.66 2.24
C ASN A 39 -10.06 -14.41 2.80
N TYR A 40 -9.35 -13.86 3.79
CA TYR A 40 -8.30 -14.62 4.47
C TYR A 40 -8.87 -15.85 5.20
N PRO A 41 -8.17 -16.99 5.17
CA PRO A 41 -8.51 -18.13 6.01
C PRO A 41 -8.66 -17.71 7.47
N PHE A 42 -9.58 -18.34 8.20
CA PHE A 42 -9.94 -17.89 9.56
C PHE A 42 -8.75 -17.78 10.52
N PHE A 43 -7.73 -18.63 10.36
CA PHE A 43 -6.51 -18.64 11.18
C PHE A 43 -5.52 -17.52 10.83
N PHE A 44 -5.67 -16.88 9.66
CA PHE A 44 -4.92 -15.68 9.27
C PHE A 44 -5.74 -14.39 9.44
N LYS A 45 -7.00 -14.49 9.86
CA LYS A 45 -7.91 -13.34 9.99
C LYS A 45 -7.95 -12.90 11.47
N PRO A 46 -7.32 -11.76 11.83
CA PRO A 46 -7.40 -11.25 13.19
C PRO A 46 -8.82 -10.82 13.54
N VAL A 47 -9.08 -10.64 14.83
CA VAL A 47 -10.34 -10.06 15.31
C VAL A 47 -10.51 -8.65 14.74
N GLN A 48 -11.70 -8.38 14.19
CA GLN A 48 -12.05 -7.12 13.54
C GLN A 48 -13.13 -6.36 14.31
N ASP A 49 -13.11 -5.05 14.19
CA ASP A 49 -14.10 -4.14 14.79
C ASP A 49 -15.43 -4.19 14.02
N GLY A 50 -16.24 -5.21 14.29
CA GLY A 50 -17.70 -5.30 14.07
C GLY A 50 -18.29 -5.07 12.66
N MET A 51 -17.51 -4.60 11.69
CA MET A 51 -17.94 -4.19 10.36
C MET A 51 -17.17 -4.98 9.30
N ASP A 52 -17.85 -5.90 8.61
CA ASP A 52 -17.21 -6.80 7.63
C ASP A 52 -16.68 -6.05 6.39
N ARG A 53 -17.29 -4.91 6.04
CA ARG A 53 -16.95 -4.14 4.83
C ARG A 53 -16.90 -2.64 5.10
N PRO A 54 -15.85 -2.16 5.80
CA PRO A 54 -15.71 -0.74 6.08
C PRO A 54 -15.40 0.06 4.81
N LYS A 55 -15.76 1.35 4.84
CA LYS A 55 -15.53 2.28 3.71
C LYS A 55 -14.33 3.22 3.91
N THR A 56 -13.82 3.33 5.13
CA THR A 56 -12.82 4.34 5.53
C THR A 56 -11.62 3.74 6.23
N GLU A 57 -11.83 2.85 7.19
CA GLU A 57 -10.77 2.23 7.99
C GLU A 57 -11.11 0.76 8.24
N LEU A 58 -10.13 -0.11 8.05
CA LEU A 58 -10.16 -1.51 8.46
C LEU A 58 -9.33 -1.66 9.73
N ALA A 59 -9.97 -2.05 10.83
CA ALA A 59 -9.33 -2.13 12.14
C ALA A 59 -9.34 -3.56 12.70
N TYR A 60 -8.15 -4.08 13.01
CA TYR A 60 -7.94 -5.39 13.64
C TYR A 60 -7.84 -5.25 15.16
N ARG A 61 -8.95 -4.88 15.80
CA ARG A 61 -9.05 -4.71 17.25
C ARG A 61 -10.32 -5.35 17.78
N VAL A 62 -10.32 -5.60 19.08
CA VAL A 62 -11.49 -6.17 19.77
C VAL A 62 -12.61 -5.13 19.75
N PRO A 63 -13.83 -5.49 19.29
CA PRO A 63 -14.98 -4.60 19.36
C PRO A 63 -15.25 -4.20 20.81
N ALA A 64 -15.61 -2.94 21.04
CA ALA A 64 -16.04 -2.50 22.36
C ALA A 64 -17.25 -3.32 22.83
N SER A 65 -17.13 -3.98 23.98
CA SER A 65 -18.22 -4.78 24.54
C SER A 65 -19.35 -3.86 24.99
N LYS A 66 -20.48 -3.85 24.28
CA LYS A 66 -21.72 -3.23 24.79
C LYS A 66 -22.23 -4.10 25.94
N PHE A 67 -22.07 -3.64 27.19
CA PHE A 67 -22.66 -4.28 28.36
C PHE A 67 -24.20 -4.17 28.30
N THR A 68 -24.86 -5.24 27.93
CA THR A 68 -26.32 -5.38 28.06
C THR A 68 -26.67 -5.77 29.50
N ARG A 69 -27.78 -5.29 30.08
CA ARG A 69 -28.21 -5.64 31.46
C ARG A 69 -28.13 -7.15 31.78
N LYS A 70 -28.49 -8.02 30.83
CA LYS A 70 -28.36 -9.49 30.97
C LYS A 70 -26.93 -10.02 31.22
N LYS A 71 -25.90 -9.32 30.75
CA LYS A 71 -24.48 -9.71 30.91
C LYS A 71 -23.88 -9.29 32.25
N LEU A 72 -24.55 -8.39 32.99
CA LEU A 72 -24.15 -7.98 34.34
C LEU A 72 -24.61 -8.99 35.40
N ASP A 73 -25.73 -9.69 35.16
CA ASP A 73 -26.25 -10.71 36.07
C ASP A 73 -25.50 -12.06 35.96
N SER A 74 -24.86 -12.33 34.82
CA SER A 74 -24.01 -13.50 34.61
C SER A 74 -22.58 -13.20 35.09
N ASN A 75 -22.17 -13.80 36.21
CA ASN A 75 -20.83 -13.70 36.79
C ASN A 75 -19.73 -14.43 35.97
N GLU A 76 -19.91 -14.53 34.64
CA GLU A 76 -18.96 -15.18 33.73
C GLU A 76 -17.77 -14.24 33.46
N LYS A 77 -16.57 -14.71 33.80
CA LYS A 77 -15.32 -14.05 33.37
C LYS A 77 -15.22 -14.15 31.84
N LEU A 78 -15.45 -13.03 31.16
CA LEU A 78 -15.13 -12.89 29.74
C LEU A 78 -13.64 -13.17 29.54
N GLN A 79 -13.32 -14.08 28.61
CA GLN A 79 -11.94 -14.23 28.14
C GLN A 79 -11.46 -12.89 27.57
N GLU A 80 -10.33 -12.39 28.09
CA GLU A 80 -9.63 -11.26 27.49
C GLU A 80 -9.05 -11.71 26.15
N ILE A 81 -9.76 -11.37 25.07
CA ILE A 81 -9.24 -11.51 23.71
C ILE A 81 -8.32 -10.31 23.49
N THR A 82 -7.11 -10.53 23.01
CA THR A 82 -6.19 -9.45 22.63
C THR A 82 -6.31 -9.18 21.13
N GLY A 83 -6.57 -7.92 20.76
CA GLY A 83 -6.56 -7.46 19.37
C GLY A 83 -5.15 -7.12 18.90
N LEU A 84 -4.98 -6.87 17.60
CA LEU A 84 -3.70 -6.37 17.09
C LEU A 84 -3.56 -4.86 17.27
N ASP A 85 -4.68 -4.12 17.42
CA ASP A 85 -4.69 -2.65 17.41
C ASP A 85 -4.03 -2.07 16.16
N THR A 86 -4.16 -2.79 15.05
CA THR A 86 -3.62 -2.40 13.75
C THR A 86 -4.71 -1.91 12.82
N THR A 87 -4.44 -0.82 12.10
CA THR A 87 -5.40 -0.22 11.16
C THR A 87 -4.83 -0.06 9.76
N ILE A 88 -5.71 -0.21 8.77
CA ILE A 88 -5.46 0.17 7.37
C ILE A 88 -6.51 1.20 7.00
N ASP A 89 -6.08 2.37 6.54
CA ASP A 89 -6.98 3.43 6.09
C ASP A 89 -6.53 4.00 4.75
N TRP A 90 -7.32 4.93 4.23
CA TRP A 90 -6.98 5.74 3.07
C TRP A 90 -7.30 7.20 3.36
N LYS A 91 -6.57 8.10 2.71
CA LYS A 91 -6.86 9.54 2.78
C LYS A 91 -6.99 10.16 1.41
N ASN A 92 -7.66 11.31 1.36
CA ASN A 92 -7.64 12.15 0.17
C ASN A 92 -6.21 12.57 -0.16
N THR A 93 -5.92 12.64 -1.44
CA THR A 93 -4.67 13.17 -1.98
C THR A 93 -4.49 14.63 -1.54
N GLY A 94 -3.35 14.94 -0.91
CA GLY A 94 -3.07 16.26 -0.38
C GLY A 94 -1.63 16.35 0.14
N ASP A 95 -1.07 17.56 0.17
CA ASP A 95 0.32 17.78 0.56
C ASP A 95 0.59 17.38 2.04
N ASN A 96 -0.41 17.52 2.92
CA ASN A 96 -0.29 17.20 4.35
C ASN A 96 -1.00 15.89 4.74
N SER A 97 -1.38 15.06 3.78
CA SER A 97 -2.04 13.79 4.09
C SER A 97 -1.12 12.91 4.93
N TYR A 98 -1.66 12.38 6.03
CA TYR A 98 -0.95 11.61 7.08
C TYR A 98 0.05 12.40 7.93
N ASP A 99 0.11 13.72 7.85
CA ASP A 99 0.96 14.52 8.75
C ASP A 99 0.66 14.20 10.23
N GLY A 100 1.71 14.08 11.03
CA GLY A 100 1.66 13.72 12.45
C GLY A 100 1.49 12.22 12.75
N GLU A 101 1.19 11.37 11.77
CA GLU A 101 1.00 9.94 12.00
C GLU A 101 2.29 9.13 11.89
N LYS A 102 2.32 7.97 12.57
CA LYS A 102 3.39 6.98 12.43
C LYS A 102 2.88 5.77 11.68
N LEU A 103 3.44 5.54 10.49
CA LEU A 103 3.01 4.49 9.59
C LEU A 103 4.09 3.41 9.50
N LYS A 104 3.67 2.15 9.51
CA LYS A 104 4.53 0.99 9.23
C LYS A 104 4.70 0.77 7.73
N LEU A 105 3.65 1.06 6.97
CA LEU A 105 3.66 1.03 5.52
C LEU A 105 2.75 2.14 4.97
N LEU A 106 3.27 2.88 4.00
CA LEU A 106 2.50 3.78 3.15
C LEU A 106 2.48 3.23 1.74
N VAL A 107 1.30 3.10 1.16
CA VAL A 107 1.13 2.76 -0.25
C VAL A 107 0.75 4.00 -1.03
N HIS A 108 1.60 4.37 -1.97
CA HIS A 108 1.33 5.38 -2.98
C HIS A 108 1.04 4.68 -4.30
N ASP A 109 -0.20 4.77 -4.73
CA ASP A 109 -0.64 4.34 -6.04
C ASP A 109 -0.70 5.52 -7.01
N GLU A 110 -0.42 5.26 -8.29
CA GLU A 110 -0.41 6.25 -9.37
C GLU A 110 0.28 7.60 -9.04
N SER A 111 1.36 7.57 -8.25
CA SER A 111 1.97 8.78 -7.67
C SER A 111 2.58 9.77 -8.67
N GLY A 112 2.90 9.31 -9.88
CA GLY A 112 3.39 10.14 -10.99
C GLY A 112 2.28 10.86 -11.78
N LYS A 113 1.01 10.68 -11.38
CA LYS A 113 -0.17 11.31 -12.01
C LYS A 113 -0.83 12.36 -11.13
N TRP A 114 -0.12 12.86 -10.11
CA TRP A 114 -0.64 13.90 -9.22
C TRP A 114 -0.68 15.24 -9.96
N GLU A 115 -1.88 15.81 -10.06
CA GLU A 115 -2.13 17.07 -10.74
C GLU A 115 -2.12 18.25 -9.75
N ARG A 116 -1.88 19.46 -10.28
CA ARG A 116 -1.89 20.69 -9.49
C ARG A 116 -3.27 20.91 -8.85
N PRO A 117 -3.35 21.54 -7.65
CA PRO A 117 -2.25 22.20 -6.93
C PRO A 117 -1.36 21.25 -6.12
N THR A 118 -1.76 19.99 -5.94
CA THR A 118 -1.05 19.03 -5.10
C THR A 118 0.23 18.54 -5.78
N ASN A 119 1.29 18.33 -5.00
CA ASN A 119 2.57 17.87 -5.53
C ASN A 119 3.11 16.69 -4.74
N ILE A 120 3.41 15.58 -5.43
CA ILE A 120 3.99 14.39 -4.82
C ILE A 120 5.31 14.68 -4.07
N LEU A 121 6.11 15.66 -4.51
CA LEU A 121 7.34 16.05 -3.81
C LEU A 121 7.04 16.72 -2.46
N ASN A 122 5.99 17.54 -2.40
CA ASN A 122 5.55 18.19 -1.16
C ASN A 122 4.99 17.15 -0.21
N ASN A 123 4.08 16.30 -0.71
CA ASN A 123 3.52 15.21 0.07
C ASN A 123 4.63 14.27 0.57
N TRP A 124 5.56 13.83 -0.28
CA TRP A 124 6.64 12.94 0.13
C TRP A 124 7.54 13.56 1.20
N ARG A 125 7.77 14.89 1.17
CA ARG A 125 8.50 15.58 2.23
C ARG A 125 7.82 15.43 3.60
N VAL A 126 6.49 15.44 3.63
CA VAL A 126 5.68 15.23 4.84
C VAL A 126 5.62 13.74 5.19
N THR A 127 5.14 12.88 4.28
CA THR A 127 4.89 11.47 4.54
C THR A 127 6.15 10.66 4.83
N LYS A 128 7.31 11.06 4.32
CA LYS A 128 8.61 10.50 4.72
C LYS A 128 8.87 10.62 6.22
N THR A 129 8.37 11.69 6.86
CA THR A 129 8.52 11.87 8.32
C THR A 129 7.61 10.93 9.12
N CYS A 130 6.49 10.50 8.54
CA CYS A 130 5.57 9.53 9.12
C CYS A 130 6.20 8.12 9.22
N LEU A 131 7.20 7.85 8.39
CA LEU A 131 7.92 6.57 8.33
C LEU A 131 9.19 6.57 9.20
N ARG A 132 9.40 7.61 10.02
CA ARG A 132 10.62 7.81 10.81
C ARG A 132 10.33 8.23 12.24
N LEU A 133 11.24 7.86 13.14
CA LEU A 133 11.34 8.36 14.49
C LEU A 133 12.77 8.83 14.73
N GLY A 134 12.99 10.15 14.63
CA GLY A 134 14.35 10.71 14.58
C GLY A 134 15.15 10.16 13.39
N SER A 135 16.31 9.56 13.67
CA SER A 135 17.13 8.89 12.66
C SER A 135 16.59 7.52 12.25
N ARG A 136 15.81 6.85 13.10
CA ARG A 136 15.32 5.48 12.89
C ARG A 136 14.21 5.44 11.85
N ILE A 137 14.35 4.55 10.86
CA ILE A 137 13.27 4.21 9.93
C ILE A 137 12.37 3.19 10.63
N ILE A 138 11.08 3.52 10.75
CA ILE A 138 10.08 2.66 11.42
C ILE A 138 9.05 2.08 10.45
N GLY A 139 9.01 2.59 9.22
CA GLY A 139 8.12 2.12 8.17
C GLY A 139 8.70 2.28 6.79
N LYS A 140 8.00 1.73 5.80
CA LYS A 140 8.40 1.79 4.39
C LYS A 140 7.30 2.43 3.54
N CYS A 141 7.70 2.91 2.36
CA CYS A 141 6.75 3.34 1.34
C CYS A 141 6.87 2.42 0.13
N MET A 142 5.76 1.94 -0.38
CA MET A 142 5.67 1.37 -1.72
C MET A 142 5.04 2.42 -2.63
N MET A 143 5.81 2.91 -3.59
CA MET A 143 5.39 4.02 -4.45
C MET A 143 5.41 3.56 -5.91
N GLY A 144 4.23 3.21 -6.43
CA GLY A 144 4.03 2.71 -7.78
C GLY A 144 3.44 3.78 -8.69
N SER A 145 3.92 3.84 -9.94
CA SER A 145 3.30 4.64 -10.98
C SER A 145 3.74 4.18 -12.37
N THR A 146 3.01 4.61 -13.39
CA THR A 146 3.45 4.56 -14.78
C THR A 146 4.02 5.90 -15.19
N SER A 147 4.96 5.91 -16.15
CA SER A 147 5.47 7.15 -16.72
C SER A 147 4.31 7.99 -17.27
N ASN A 148 4.20 9.24 -16.82
CA ASN A 148 3.22 10.21 -17.30
C ASN A 148 3.91 11.33 -18.07
N ALA A 149 3.15 12.13 -18.81
CA ALA A 149 3.66 13.34 -19.45
C ALA A 149 4.30 14.27 -18.40
N LEU A 150 5.39 14.94 -18.77
CA LEU A 150 6.21 15.73 -17.85
C LEU A 150 5.40 16.86 -17.18
N ASP A 151 4.48 17.46 -17.93
CA ASP A 151 3.57 18.52 -17.50
C ASP A 151 2.42 18.01 -16.61
N LYS A 152 2.11 16.71 -16.65
CA LYS A 152 1.05 16.05 -15.85
C LYS A 152 1.60 15.30 -14.63
N GLY A 153 2.57 15.89 -13.96
CA GLY A 153 3.21 15.31 -12.76
C GLY A 153 4.42 14.42 -13.05
N GLY A 154 4.67 14.08 -14.31
CA GLY A 154 5.82 13.26 -14.71
C GLY A 154 7.16 13.88 -14.33
N GLU A 155 7.33 15.20 -14.42
CA GLU A 155 8.58 15.88 -14.05
C GLU A 155 8.89 15.76 -12.55
N ASN A 156 7.86 15.87 -11.70
CA ASN A 156 8.00 15.70 -10.25
C ASN A 156 8.39 14.26 -9.89
N PHE A 157 7.75 13.28 -10.52
CA PHE A 157 8.06 11.87 -10.30
C PHE A 157 9.44 11.50 -10.84
N LYS A 158 9.84 12.04 -11.99
CA LYS A 158 11.19 11.89 -12.56
C LYS A 158 12.25 12.36 -11.59
N LYS A 159 12.07 13.54 -10.97
CA LYS A 159 12.97 14.02 -9.92
C LYS A 159 13.03 13.03 -8.75
N LEU A 160 11.88 12.56 -8.26
CA LEU A 160 11.83 11.61 -7.16
C LEU A 160 12.54 10.28 -7.51
N TYR A 161 12.36 9.78 -8.74
CA TYR A 161 13.02 8.58 -9.24
C TYR A 161 14.55 8.73 -9.21
N TYR A 162 15.10 9.79 -9.82
CA TYR A 162 16.55 10.00 -9.82
C TYR A 162 17.13 10.30 -8.44
N ASP A 163 16.34 10.92 -7.55
CA ASP A 163 16.69 11.12 -6.14
C ASP A 163 16.77 9.81 -5.34
N SER A 164 16.19 8.75 -5.87
CA SER A 164 16.13 7.40 -5.30
C SER A 164 17.23 6.47 -5.81
N ASN A 165 18.21 7.00 -6.56
CA ASN A 165 19.30 6.20 -7.12
C ASN A 165 20.12 5.51 -6.01
N ALA A 166 20.14 4.17 -6.04
CA ALA A 166 20.78 3.34 -5.03
C ALA A 166 22.31 3.53 -4.94
N THR A 167 22.98 4.08 -5.96
CA THR A 167 24.43 4.32 -5.93
C THR A 167 24.80 5.67 -5.31
N LYS A 168 23.82 6.56 -5.09
CA LYS A 168 24.03 7.90 -4.50
C LYS A 168 23.50 7.92 -3.07
N ARG A 169 24.38 8.19 -2.11
CA ARG A 169 24.08 8.18 -0.68
C ARG A 169 24.48 9.50 -0.03
N ASN A 170 23.65 9.97 0.90
CA ASN A 170 23.99 11.08 1.79
C ASN A 170 24.85 10.59 2.98
N ALA A 171 25.27 11.52 3.84
CA ALA A 171 26.06 11.21 5.04
C ALA A 171 25.39 10.23 6.01
N ASN A 172 24.06 10.09 5.95
CA ASN A 172 23.29 9.15 6.76
C ASN A 172 23.09 7.78 6.08
N GLY A 173 23.76 7.53 4.96
CA GLY A 173 23.64 6.26 4.22
C GLY A 173 22.32 6.07 3.49
N GLN A 174 21.57 7.14 3.21
CA GLN A 174 20.27 7.09 2.51
C GLN A 174 20.36 7.75 1.13
N THR A 175 19.47 7.37 0.21
CA THR A 175 19.23 8.15 -1.01
C THR A 175 18.71 9.56 -0.67
N ARG A 176 18.78 10.49 -1.63
CA ARG A 176 18.25 11.86 -1.44
C ARG A 176 16.76 11.82 -1.12
N SER A 177 16.00 10.99 -1.84
CA SER A 177 14.58 10.78 -1.57
C SER A 177 14.32 9.96 -0.30
N GLY A 178 15.22 9.06 0.09
CA GLY A 178 14.98 8.01 1.08
C GLY A 178 14.28 6.76 0.53
N LEU A 179 14.01 6.72 -0.79
CA LEU A 179 13.46 5.58 -1.52
C LEU A 179 14.54 4.90 -2.37
N TYR A 180 14.22 3.74 -2.94
CA TYR A 180 15.01 3.08 -3.97
C TYR A 180 14.29 3.15 -5.31
N SER A 181 15.01 3.50 -6.38
CA SER A 181 14.48 3.53 -7.75
C SER A 181 14.47 2.12 -8.35
N LEU A 182 13.33 1.70 -8.90
CA LEU A 182 13.18 0.52 -9.74
C LEU A 182 12.39 0.93 -10.99
N PHE A 183 12.92 0.62 -12.17
CA PHE A 183 12.22 0.81 -13.43
C PHE A 183 12.05 -0.53 -14.09
N ILE A 184 10.80 -0.87 -14.40
CA ILE A 184 10.43 -2.06 -15.15
C ILE A 184 9.85 -1.57 -16.48
N PRO A 185 10.49 -1.86 -17.62
CA PRO A 185 9.96 -1.46 -18.92
C PRO A 185 8.59 -2.11 -19.16
N MET A 186 7.72 -1.42 -19.89
CA MET A 186 6.36 -1.91 -20.17
C MET A 186 6.40 -3.23 -20.94
N GLU A 187 7.38 -3.39 -21.83
CA GLU A 187 7.60 -4.55 -22.68
C GLU A 187 7.78 -5.83 -21.85
N TRP A 188 8.24 -5.71 -20.59
CA TRP A 188 8.39 -6.85 -19.69
C TRP A 188 7.08 -7.34 -19.08
N ASN A 189 5.99 -6.59 -19.25
CA ASN A 189 4.67 -6.88 -18.69
C ASN A 189 3.55 -6.70 -19.73
N TYR A 190 3.88 -6.78 -21.02
CA TYR A 190 2.89 -6.61 -22.07
C TYR A 190 1.96 -7.82 -22.11
N GLU A 191 0.66 -7.59 -21.90
CA GLU A 191 -0.34 -8.66 -21.88
C GLU A 191 -0.35 -9.40 -23.23
N GLY A 192 -0.37 -10.73 -23.19
CA GLY A 192 -0.26 -11.59 -24.38
C GLY A 192 1.17 -11.88 -24.86
N TYR A 193 2.19 -11.30 -24.22
CA TYR A 193 3.61 -11.53 -24.54
C TYR A 193 4.40 -11.94 -23.29
N ILE A 194 3.78 -12.69 -22.39
CA ILE A 194 4.41 -13.29 -21.22
C ILE A 194 4.17 -14.78 -21.33
N ASP A 195 5.20 -15.61 -21.21
CA ASP A 195 5.05 -17.06 -21.22
C ASP A 195 4.47 -17.60 -19.89
N SER A 196 4.20 -18.90 -19.85
CA SER A 196 3.66 -19.59 -18.68
C SER A 196 4.57 -19.58 -17.45
N TYR A 197 5.84 -19.18 -17.60
CA TYR A 197 6.81 -19.02 -16.51
C TYR A 197 6.96 -17.57 -16.04
N GLY A 198 6.27 -16.63 -16.68
CA GLY A 198 6.34 -15.21 -16.34
C GLY A 198 7.46 -14.44 -17.05
N PHE A 199 8.09 -15.02 -18.07
CA PHE A 199 9.11 -14.32 -18.87
C PHE A 199 8.47 -13.59 -20.06
N PRO A 200 8.91 -12.36 -20.35
CA PRO A 200 8.44 -11.64 -21.52
C PRO A 200 8.97 -12.29 -22.82
N VAL A 201 8.09 -12.39 -23.81
CA VAL A 201 8.32 -12.90 -25.16
C VAL A 201 8.42 -11.71 -26.11
N PHE A 202 9.63 -11.15 -26.26
CA PHE A 202 9.85 -9.95 -27.08
C PHE A 202 9.83 -10.20 -28.58
N GLU A 203 10.25 -11.40 -28.98
CA GLU A 203 10.34 -11.82 -30.37
C GLU A 203 9.37 -12.95 -30.64
N LYS A 204 8.96 -13.07 -31.91
CA LYS A 204 8.13 -14.17 -32.37
C LYS A 204 8.77 -15.51 -31.99
N PRO A 205 8.14 -16.33 -31.13
CA PRO A 205 8.80 -17.52 -30.64
C PRO A 205 8.95 -18.56 -31.77
N THR A 206 10.12 -19.19 -31.86
CA THR A 206 10.41 -20.23 -32.87
C THR A 206 9.74 -21.57 -32.55
N LYS A 207 9.35 -21.75 -31.29
CA LYS A 207 8.55 -22.89 -30.81
C LYS A 207 7.24 -22.36 -30.29
N GLN A 208 6.22 -23.21 -30.28
CA GLN A 208 4.94 -22.89 -29.68
C GLN A 208 5.14 -22.55 -28.20
N THR A 209 4.85 -21.30 -27.84
CA THR A 209 4.96 -20.79 -26.47
C THR A 209 3.57 -20.52 -25.93
N GLU A 210 3.28 -21.06 -24.75
CA GLU A 210 2.01 -20.85 -24.05
C GLU A 210 2.13 -19.66 -23.10
N GLY A 211 1.11 -18.81 -23.08
CA GLY A 211 0.92 -17.77 -22.08
C GLY A 211 0.32 -18.31 -20.77
N PRO A 212 0.24 -17.47 -19.71
CA PRO A 212 -0.27 -17.85 -18.40
C PRO A 212 -1.72 -18.35 -18.40
N ASP A 213 -2.51 -17.95 -19.39
CA ASP A 213 -3.91 -18.33 -19.60
C ASP A 213 -4.08 -19.53 -20.54
N GLY A 214 -2.98 -20.14 -21.00
CA GLY A 214 -2.97 -21.22 -21.96
C GLY A 214 -3.15 -20.77 -23.42
N SER A 215 -3.21 -19.47 -23.68
CA SER A 215 -3.19 -18.94 -25.05
C SER A 215 -1.84 -19.18 -25.72
N LEU A 216 -1.81 -19.35 -27.04
CA LEU A 216 -0.56 -19.49 -27.79
C LEU A 216 -0.05 -18.12 -28.22
N ILE A 217 1.22 -17.86 -27.88
CA ILE A 217 1.95 -16.69 -28.33
C ILE A 217 2.57 -17.06 -29.68
N THR A 218 2.11 -16.41 -30.75
CA THR A 218 2.49 -16.73 -32.13
C THR A 218 3.30 -15.66 -32.80
#